data_AF-A0A080ZK11-F1
#
_entry.id   AF-A0A080ZK11-F1
#
_cell.length_a   1.000
_cell.length_b   1.000
_cell.length_c   1.000
_cell.angle_alpha   90.00
_cell.angle_beta   90.00
_cell.angle_gamma   90.00
#
_symmetry.space_group_name_H-M   'P 1'
#
loop_
_entity.id
_entity.type
_entity.pdbx_description
1 polymer ?
#
loop_
_entity_poly.entity_id
_entity_poly.type
_entity_poly.pdbx_seq_one_letter_code
_entity_poly.pdbx_strand_id
1 'polypeptide(L)'
;YTLIKAVKTQFPDSTIVGCLFHFKQVLRRKMLKLKITEDEVNLAMLDGCIDRLTVIRRLDIVFRGIPDVRRMIKRSCGYQGIQYSKDNWTKFWKYFKTTWIKKFVPAWWNTNGLGEDIVNRTNNPLERYNRTLNDAFSVAHPDVTQFISVLEAQSREYVRLINDISNRRTTAPAHAPAQPAPAFDSDSDFEVDSDSDLDVSDPGFEASDGASVASQSPEY
;
A
#
# COMPACT_ATOMS: atom_id res chain seq x y z
N TYR A 1 1.16 -3.07 12.27
CA TYR A 1 -0.10 -3.42 12.97
C TYR A 1 -0.31 -2.53 14.18
N THR A 2 0.71 -2.35 15.02
CA THR A 2 0.67 -1.52 16.23
C THR A 2 0.15 -0.10 15.98
N LEU A 3 0.63 0.58 14.93
CA LEU A 3 0.16 1.94 14.60
C LEU A 3 -1.32 2.00 14.20
N ILE A 4 -1.78 1.11 13.31
CA ILE A 4 -3.18 1.03 12.87
C ILE A 4 -4.11 0.81 14.07
N LYS A 5 -3.73 -0.11 14.96
CA LYS A 5 -4.49 -0.40 16.17
C LYS A 5 -4.50 0.79 17.13
N ALA A 6 -3.35 1.45 17.33
CA ALA A 6 -3.25 2.63 18.18
C ALA A 6 -4.12 3.79 17.66
N VAL A 7 -4.04 4.09 16.36
CA VAL A 7 -4.86 5.13 15.71
C VAL A 7 -6.33 4.82 15.85
N LYS A 8 -6.77 3.59 15.58
CA LYS A 8 -8.18 3.20 15.75
C LYS A 8 -8.66 3.16 17.19
N THR A 9 -7.74 3.01 18.15
CA THR A 9 -8.08 3.08 19.58
C THR A 9 -8.32 4.52 20.01
N GLN A 10 -7.47 5.45 19.55
CA GLN A 10 -7.56 6.88 19.91
C GLN A 10 -8.59 7.65 19.08
N PHE A 11 -8.77 7.24 17.82
CA PHE A 11 -9.67 7.87 16.85
C PHE A 11 -10.51 6.78 16.15
N PRO A 12 -11.55 6.26 16.81
CA PRO A 12 -12.37 5.16 16.27
C PRO A 12 -12.98 5.47 14.89
N ASP A 13 -13.46 6.70 14.72
CA ASP A 13 -14.15 7.18 13.51
C ASP A 13 -13.19 7.60 12.39
N SER A 14 -11.88 7.60 12.63
CA SER A 14 -10.90 7.98 11.60
C SER A 14 -10.88 6.97 10.44
N THR A 15 -10.86 7.45 9.20
CA THR A 15 -10.62 6.60 8.03
C THR A 15 -9.13 6.48 7.80
N ILE A 16 -8.59 5.26 7.86
CA ILE A 16 -7.18 5.00 7.54
C ILE A 16 -7.06 4.81 6.04
N VAL A 17 -6.30 5.69 5.40
CA VAL A 17 -5.98 5.62 3.98
C VAL A 17 -4.50 5.29 3.83
N GLY A 18 -4.21 4.13 3.22
CA GLY A 18 -2.84 3.70 2.94
C GLY A 18 -2.16 4.61 1.92
N CYS A 19 -0.85 4.82 2.09
CA CYS A 19 -0.03 5.57 1.14
C CYS A 19 0.30 4.70 -0.09
N LEU A 20 -0.08 5.16 -1.29
CA LEU A 20 0.16 4.43 -2.55
C LEU A 20 1.66 4.20 -2.82
N PHE A 21 2.50 5.20 -2.55
CA PHE A 21 3.94 5.07 -2.73
C PHE A 21 4.52 3.94 -1.87
N HIS A 22 4.24 3.94 -0.56
CA HIS A 22 4.71 2.90 0.34
C HIS A 22 4.13 1.52 -0.02
N PHE A 23 2.89 1.47 -0.50
CA PHE A 23 2.29 0.26 -1.03
C PHE A 23 3.10 -0.28 -2.23
N LYS A 24 3.31 0.52 -3.28
CA LYS A 24 4.13 0.13 -4.45
C LYS A 24 5.55 -0.25 -4.03
N GLN A 25 6.18 0.50 -3.13
CA GLN A 25 7.54 0.25 -2.64
C GLN A 25 7.66 -1.10 -1.94
N VAL A 26 6.74 -1.44 -1.03
CA VAL A 26 6.76 -2.73 -0.32
C VAL A 26 6.50 -3.89 -1.29
N LEU A 27 5.59 -3.73 -2.26
CA LEU A 27 5.36 -4.74 -3.29
C LEU A 27 6.60 -4.96 -4.16
N ARG A 28 7.22 -3.89 -4.65
CA ARG A 28 8.48 -3.93 -5.41
C ARG A 28 9.56 -4.72 -4.67
N ARG A 29 9.82 -4.37 -3.40
CA ARG A 29 10.80 -5.07 -2.56
C ARG A 29 10.48 -6.56 -2.44
N LYS A 30 9.21 -6.93 -2.31
CA LYS A 30 8.81 -8.34 -2.24
C LYS A 30 9.02 -9.06 -3.57
N MET A 31 8.67 -8.46 -4.70
CA MET A 31 8.86 -9.07 -6.03
C MET A 31 10.35 -9.36 -6.28
N LEU A 32 11.22 -8.39 -6.01
CA LEU A 32 12.68 -8.54 -6.15
C LEU A 32 13.21 -9.66 -5.22
N LYS A 33 12.72 -9.72 -3.97
CA LYS A 33 13.06 -10.80 -3.03
C LYS A 33 12.66 -12.19 -3.56
N LEU A 34 11.57 -12.28 -4.33
CA LEU A 34 11.09 -13.51 -4.96
C LEU A 34 11.78 -13.80 -6.29
N LYS A 35 12.83 -13.05 -6.67
CA LYS A 35 13.60 -13.25 -7.90
C LYS A 35 12.78 -13.06 -9.18
N ILE A 36 11.76 -12.20 -9.13
CA ILE A 36 11.15 -11.62 -10.33
C ILE A 36 12.15 -10.59 -10.87
N THR A 37 12.37 -10.59 -12.19
CA THR A 37 13.38 -9.72 -12.82
C THR A 37 13.02 -8.24 -12.68
N GLU A 38 14.02 -7.35 -12.74
CA GLU A 38 13.75 -5.90 -12.64
C GLU A 38 12.83 -5.41 -13.77
N ASP A 39 12.96 -5.95 -14.98
CA ASP A 39 12.12 -5.57 -16.13
C ASP A 39 10.65 -5.93 -15.89
N GLU A 40 10.37 -7.16 -15.44
CA GLU A 40 9.02 -7.57 -15.05
C GLU A 40 8.46 -6.72 -13.90
N VAL A 41 9.29 -6.40 -12.92
CA VAL A 41 8.90 -5.55 -11.79
C VAL A 41 8.60 -4.13 -12.25
N ASN A 42 9.40 -3.57 -13.16
CA ASN A 42 9.18 -2.23 -13.71
C ASN A 42 7.85 -2.17 -14.45
N LEU A 43 7.52 -3.20 -15.25
CA LEU A 43 6.20 -3.34 -15.89
C LEU A 43 5.05 -3.37 -14.88
N ALA A 44 5.19 -4.14 -13.80
CA ALA A 44 4.16 -4.22 -12.77
C ALA A 44 4.00 -2.91 -11.98
N MET A 45 5.07 -2.10 -11.89
CA MET A 45 5.08 -0.81 -11.19
C MET A 45 4.60 0.36 -12.05
N LEU A 46 4.34 0.15 -13.35
CA LEU A 46 3.72 1.17 -14.21
C LEU A 46 2.37 1.60 -13.64
N ASP A 47 2.05 2.87 -13.85
CA ASP A 47 0.77 3.43 -13.43
C ASP A 47 -0.39 2.73 -14.17
N GLY A 48 -1.42 2.37 -13.41
CA GLY A 48 -2.56 1.61 -13.92
C GLY A 48 -2.35 0.08 -13.95
N CYS A 49 -1.17 -0.43 -13.57
CA CYS A 49 -0.95 -1.87 -13.45
C CYS A 49 -1.29 -2.38 -12.04
N ILE A 50 -0.30 -2.57 -11.15
CA ILE A 50 -0.60 -3.13 -9.82
C ILE A 50 -1.34 -2.16 -8.89
N ASP A 51 -1.17 -0.86 -9.09
CA ASP A 51 -1.87 0.17 -8.35
C ASP A 51 -3.36 0.28 -8.72
N ARG A 52 -3.79 -0.32 -9.84
CA ARG A 52 -5.21 -0.50 -10.18
C ARG A 52 -5.97 -1.23 -9.07
N LEU A 53 -5.32 -2.15 -8.36
CA LEU A 53 -5.93 -2.88 -7.24
C LEU A 53 -6.37 -1.95 -6.09
N THR A 54 -5.80 -0.75 -6.01
CA THR A 54 -6.12 0.24 -4.98
C THR A 54 -7.38 1.07 -5.30
N VAL A 55 -7.92 0.99 -6.53
CA VAL A 55 -9.08 1.78 -6.97
C VAL A 55 -10.30 0.96 -7.35
N ILE A 56 -10.13 -0.34 -7.63
CA ILE A 56 -11.26 -1.21 -7.95
C ILE A 56 -12.11 -1.48 -6.71
N ARG A 57 -13.39 -1.81 -6.91
CA ARG A 57 -14.29 -2.19 -5.81
C ARG A 57 -13.65 -3.29 -4.97
N ARG A 58 -13.71 -3.15 -3.64
CA ARG A 58 -13.00 -4.04 -2.71
C ARG A 58 -13.35 -5.53 -2.92
N LEU A 59 -14.61 -5.81 -3.24
CA LEU A 59 -15.10 -7.17 -3.50
C LEU A 59 -14.56 -7.76 -4.80
N ASP A 60 -14.22 -6.92 -5.78
CA ASP A 60 -13.74 -7.33 -7.10
C ASP A 60 -12.21 -7.55 -7.13
N ILE A 61 -11.48 -7.20 -6.07
CA ILE A 61 -10.01 -7.29 -6.06
C ILE A 61 -9.53 -8.71 -6.35
N VAL A 62 -10.12 -9.70 -5.66
CA VAL A 62 -9.65 -11.09 -5.77
C VAL A 62 -10.09 -11.72 -7.08
N PHE A 63 -11.35 -11.53 -7.47
CA PHE A 63 -11.96 -12.24 -8.58
C PHE A 63 -11.77 -11.57 -9.95
N ARG A 64 -11.60 -10.24 -9.99
CA ARG A 64 -11.43 -9.49 -11.25
C ARG A 64 -10.08 -8.77 -11.29
N GLY A 65 -9.73 -8.08 -10.22
CA GLY A 65 -8.52 -7.25 -10.15
C GLY A 65 -7.23 -8.04 -10.33
N ILE A 66 -7.00 -9.04 -9.48
CA ILE A 66 -5.78 -9.86 -9.52
C ILE A 66 -5.63 -10.57 -10.89
N PRO A 67 -6.66 -11.24 -11.43
CA PRO A 67 -6.58 -11.83 -12.77
C PRO A 67 -6.26 -10.82 -13.87
N ASP A 68 -6.89 -9.63 -13.85
CA ASP A 68 -6.64 -8.60 -14.85
C ASP A 68 -5.19 -8.09 -14.79
N VAL A 69 -4.69 -7.76 -13.59
CA VAL A 69 -3.29 -7.32 -13.41
C VAL A 69 -2.30 -8.41 -13.82
N ARG A 70 -2.57 -9.68 -13.49
CA ARG A 70 -1.76 -10.81 -13.98
C ARG A 70 -1.69 -10.84 -15.50
N ARG A 71 -2.84 -10.71 -16.16
CA ARG A 71 -2.95 -10.68 -17.63
C ARG A 71 -2.19 -9.50 -18.21
N MET A 72 -2.31 -8.31 -17.62
CA MET A 72 -1.57 -7.12 -18.03
C MET A 72 -0.06 -7.34 -17.98
N ILE A 73 0.48 -7.80 -16.85
CA ILE A 73 1.92 -8.03 -16.71
C ILE A 73 2.41 -9.06 -17.73
N LYS A 74 1.73 -10.20 -17.86
CA LYS A 74 2.10 -11.26 -18.81
C LYS A 74 2.11 -10.76 -20.25
N ARG A 75 1.09 -9.99 -20.64
CA ARG A 75 0.98 -9.37 -21.97
C ARG A 75 2.08 -8.33 -22.21
N SER A 76 2.36 -7.45 -21.25
CA SER A 76 3.45 -6.47 -21.36
C SER A 76 4.81 -7.13 -21.49
N CYS A 77 5.05 -8.24 -20.79
CA CYS A 77 6.27 -9.04 -20.95
C CYS A 77 6.38 -9.56 -22.39
N GLY A 78 5.29 -10.14 -22.92
CA GLY A 78 5.23 -10.63 -24.30
C GLY A 78 5.52 -9.54 -25.34
N TYR A 79 4.95 -8.34 -25.18
CA TYR A 79 5.21 -7.21 -26.09
C TYR A 79 6.66 -6.71 -26.06
N GLN A 80 7.33 -6.82 -24.91
CA GLN A 80 8.72 -6.39 -24.75
C GLN A 80 9.74 -7.52 -24.94
N GLY A 81 9.30 -8.74 -25.30
CA GLY A 81 10.18 -9.89 -25.42
C GLY A 81 10.80 -10.37 -24.09
N ILE A 82 10.22 -9.96 -22.96
CA ILE A 82 10.69 -10.34 -21.62
C ILE A 82 10.12 -11.71 -21.26
N GLN A 83 10.97 -12.61 -20.77
CA GLN A 83 10.53 -13.92 -20.29
C GLN A 83 9.74 -13.80 -18.98
N TYR A 84 8.47 -14.20 -19.01
CA TYR A 84 7.58 -14.13 -17.85
C TYR A 84 7.88 -15.23 -16.82
N SER A 85 8.24 -14.85 -15.60
CA SER A 85 8.64 -15.77 -14.53
C SER A 85 7.42 -16.37 -13.79
N LYS A 86 6.68 -17.26 -14.46
CA LYS A 86 5.39 -17.84 -13.99
C LYS A 86 5.42 -18.27 -12.52
N ASP A 87 6.41 -19.06 -12.11
CA ASP A 87 6.47 -19.61 -10.75
C ASP A 87 6.73 -18.54 -9.68
N ASN A 88 7.56 -17.55 -9.99
CA ASN A 88 7.88 -16.45 -9.07
C ASN A 88 6.68 -15.52 -8.90
N TRP A 89 5.95 -15.26 -9.99
CA TRP A 89 4.67 -14.56 -9.93
C TRP A 89 3.63 -15.33 -9.12
N THR A 90 3.50 -16.65 -9.29
CA THR A 90 2.59 -17.48 -8.47
C THR A 90 2.91 -17.34 -6.98
N LYS A 91 4.19 -17.40 -6.59
CA LYS A 91 4.62 -17.15 -5.20
C LYS A 91 4.26 -15.73 -4.73
N PHE A 92 4.42 -14.72 -5.59
CA PHE A 92 4.06 -13.34 -5.27
C PHE A 92 2.56 -13.19 -5.02
N TRP A 93 1.70 -13.76 -5.88
CA TRP A 93 0.25 -13.64 -5.73
C TRP A 93 -0.27 -14.41 -4.50
N LYS A 94 0.32 -15.56 -4.16
CA LYS A 94 0.06 -16.25 -2.90
C LYS A 94 0.41 -15.36 -1.69
N TYR A 95 1.57 -14.71 -1.71
CA TYR A 95 1.95 -13.72 -0.70
C TYR A 95 0.97 -12.54 -0.67
N PHE A 96 0.55 -12.04 -1.84
CA PHE A 96 -0.34 -10.89 -1.95
C PHE A 96 -1.70 -11.19 -1.32
N LYS A 97 -2.33 -12.31 -1.68
CA LYS A 97 -3.60 -12.78 -1.07
C LYS A 97 -3.45 -12.93 0.45
N THR A 98 -2.36 -13.54 0.93
CA THR A 98 -2.12 -13.73 2.37
C THR A 98 -1.92 -12.42 3.13
N THR A 99 -1.19 -11.47 2.53
CA THR A 99 -0.76 -10.25 3.23
C THR A 99 -1.73 -9.09 3.03
N TRP A 100 -2.13 -8.81 1.79
CA TRP A 100 -2.87 -7.61 1.41
C TRP A 100 -4.38 -7.84 1.23
N ILE A 101 -4.85 -9.08 1.37
CA ILE A 101 -6.27 -9.38 1.44
C ILE A 101 -6.65 -9.85 2.84
N LYS A 102 -5.93 -10.84 3.38
CA LYS A 102 -6.25 -11.42 4.70
C LYS A 102 -5.71 -10.59 5.87
N LYS A 103 -4.41 -10.26 5.89
CA LYS A 103 -3.77 -9.57 7.03
C LYS A 103 -4.01 -8.06 7.05
N PHE A 104 -3.88 -7.39 5.91
CA PHE A 104 -4.19 -5.97 5.72
C PHE A 104 -5.41 -5.88 4.81
N VAL A 105 -6.59 -5.85 5.42
CA VAL A 105 -7.84 -5.89 4.66
C VAL A 105 -7.96 -4.70 3.69
N PRO A 106 -8.60 -4.88 2.51
CA PRO A 106 -8.72 -3.83 1.51
C PRO A 106 -9.24 -2.48 2.03
N ALA A 107 -10.09 -2.48 3.06
CA ALA A 107 -10.60 -1.26 3.67
C ALA A 107 -9.53 -0.30 4.22
N TRP A 108 -8.28 -0.74 4.43
CA TRP A 108 -7.20 0.09 4.97
C TRP A 108 -6.29 0.72 3.91
N TRP A 109 -6.38 0.28 2.66
CA TRP A 109 -5.44 0.70 1.61
C TRP A 109 -6.09 0.98 0.25
N ASN A 110 -7.29 0.46 0.02
CA ASN A 110 -8.06 0.73 -1.18
C ASN A 110 -8.85 2.03 -0.99
N THR A 111 -8.84 2.89 -2.02
CA THR A 111 -9.48 4.20 -2.01
C THR A 111 -10.76 4.25 -2.84
N ASN A 112 -11.28 3.11 -3.31
CA ASN A 112 -12.55 3.05 -4.02
C ASN A 112 -13.68 3.58 -3.13
N GLY A 113 -14.45 4.54 -3.65
CA GLY A 113 -15.57 5.16 -2.93
C GLY A 113 -15.17 6.24 -1.91
N LEU A 114 -13.90 6.65 -1.85
CA LEU A 114 -13.49 7.85 -1.11
C LEU A 114 -13.63 9.09 -2.01
N GLY A 115 -14.04 10.23 -1.42
CA GLY A 115 -14.13 11.51 -2.12
C GLY A 115 -12.76 11.95 -2.67
N GLU A 116 -12.77 12.62 -3.83
CA GLU A 116 -11.55 13.02 -4.54
C GLU A 116 -10.60 13.90 -3.70
N ASP A 117 -11.15 14.62 -2.73
CA ASP A 117 -10.44 15.46 -1.75
C ASP A 117 -9.60 14.65 -0.74
N ILE A 118 -9.99 13.40 -0.46
CA ILE A 118 -9.25 12.46 0.42
C ILE A 118 -8.18 11.70 -0.37
N VAL A 119 -8.30 11.63 -1.70
CA VAL A 119 -7.45 10.84 -2.60
C VAL A 119 -6.19 11.63 -2.99
N ASN A 120 -5.54 12.29 -2.03
CA ASN A 120 -4.15 12.73 -2.24
C ASN A 120 -3.22 11.50 -2.18
N ARG A 121 -3.17 10.77 -3.30
CA ARG A 121 -2.33 9.58 -3.52
C ARG A 121 -0.84 9.87 -3.52
N THR A 122 -0.48 11.15 -3.54
CA THR A 122 0.91 11.60 -3.51
C THR A 122 1.37 11.85 -2.07
N ASN A 123 2.40 11.11 -1.66
CA ASN A 123 3.17 11.45 -0.48
C ASN A 123 4.32 12.42 -0.80
N ASN A 124 4.42 12.95 -2.03
CA ASN A 124 5.51 13.84 -2.45
C ASN A 124 5.71 15.02 -1.48
N PRO A 125 4.66 15.67 -0.94
CA PRO A 125 4.85 16.73 0.06
C PRO A 125 5.50 16.20 1.36
N LEU A 126 5.04 15.06 1.86
CA LEU A 126 5.56 14.45 3.09
C LEU A 126 6.99 13.92 2.91
N GLU A 127 7.28 13.29 1.76
CA GLU A 127 8.63 12.83 1.45
C GLU A 127 9.59 13.97 1.21
N ARG A 128 9.14 15.03 0.51
CA ARG A 128 9.93 16.24 0.35
C ARG A 128 10.24 16.83 1.71
N TYR A 129 9.25 16.93 2.60
CA TYR A 129 9.47 17.40 3.96
C TYR A 129 10.47 16.51 4.71
N ASN A 130 10.31 15.18 4.66
CA ASN A 130 11.26 14.26 5.30
C ASN A 130 12.68 14.40 4.75
N ARG A 131 12.86 14.60 3.43
CA ARG A 131 14.18 14.87 2.84
C ARG A 131 14.74 16.20 3.32
N THR A 132 13.97 17.28 3.23
CA THR A 132 14.35 18.60 3.71
C THR A 132 14.72 18.59 5.19
N LEU A 133 14.02 17.78 5.99
CA LEU A 133 14.33 17.62 7.40
C LEU A 133 15.61 16.81 7.61
N ASN A 134 15.78 15.69 6.89
CA ASN A 134 17.00 14.88 6.96
C ASN A 134 18.24 15.66 6.49
N ASP A 135 18.13 16.46 5.43
CA ASP A 135 19.21 17.31 4.92
C ASP A 135 19.59 18.42 5.90
N ALA A 136 18.65 18.88 6.72
CA ALA A 136 18.90 19.86 7.77
C ALA A 136 19.66 19.26 8.97
N PHE A 137 19.64 17.94 9.15
CA PHE A 137 20.44 17.27 10.16
C PHE A 137 21.86 17.02 9.65
N SER A 138 22.86 17.56 10.35
CA SER A 138 24.27 17.35 10.01
C SER A 138 24.83 15.99 10.47
N VAL A 139 24.05 15.22 11.24
CA VAL A 139 24.43 13.93 11.81
C VAL A 139 23.25 12.96 11.75
N ALA A 140 23.54 11.66 11.59
CA ALA A 140 22.50 10.62 11.50
C ALA A 140 21.72 10.44 12.82
N HIS A 141 22.34 10.75 13.96
CA HIS A 141 21.77 10.59 15.30
C HIS A 141 22.02 11.85 16.14
N PRO A 142 21.24 12.92 15.94
CA PRO A 142 21.36 14.15 16.73
C PRO A 142 20.94 13.90 18.18
N ASP A 143 21.55 14.61 19.12
CA ASP A 143 21.02 14.69 20.48
C ASP A 143 19.70 15.49 20.52
N VAL A 144 18.99 15.42 21.63
CA VAL A 144 17.68 16.06 21.79
C VAL A 144 17.75 17.58 21.60
N THR A 145 18.84 18.22 22.03
CA THR A 145 19.01 19.67 21.90
C THR A 145 19.18 20.05 20.43
N GLN A 146 20.07 19.35 19.71
CA GLN A 146 20.27 19.55 18.28
C GLN A 146 18.98 19.25 17.49
N PHE A 147 18.26 18.20 17.88
CA PHE A 147 16.97 17.85 17.30
C PHE A 147 15.95 18.98 17.43
N ILE A 148 15.78 19.51 18.64
CA ILE A 148 14.86 20.63 18.91
C ILE A 148 15.28 21.88 18.14
N SER A 149 16.57 22.22 18.14
CA SER A 149 17.06 23.42 17.45
C SER A 149 16.81 23.39 15.94
N VAL A 150 17.01 22.24 15.27
CA VAL A 150 16.73 22.09 13.84
C VAL A 150 15.24 22.21 13.55
N LEU A 151 14.39 21.57 14.36
CA LEU A 151 12.93 21.67 14.21
C LEU A 151 12.43 23.11 14.40
N GLU A 152 12.94 23.81 15.40
CA GLU A 152 12.57 25.20 15.67
C GLU A 152 12.98 26.11 14.50
N ALA A 153 14.20 25.96 13.97
CA ALA A 153 14.67 26.72 12.83
C ALA A 153 13.78 26.52 11.60
N GLN A 154 13.46 25.27 11.26
CA GLN A 154 12.53 24.98 10.17
C GLN A 154 11.14 25.57 10.40
N SER A 155 10.59 25.42 11.61
CA SER A 155 9.28 25.99 11.94
C SER A 155 9.26 27.51 11.75
N ARG A 156 10.33 28.21 12.16
CA ARG A 156 10.44 29.67 12.00
C ARG A 156 10.52 30.07 10.52
N GLU A 157 11.27 29.33 9.71
CA GLU A 157 11.35 29.56 8.26
C GLU A 157 10.00 29.35 7.56
N TYR A 158 9.28 28.29 7.90
CA TYR A 158 7.93 28.04 7.36
C TYR A 158 6.95 29.16 7.70
N VAL A 159 6.95 29.64 8.95
CA VAL A 159 6.09 30.77 9.36
C VAL A 159 6.47 32.05 8.60
N ARG A 160 7.77 32.32 8.41
CA ARG A 160 8.23 33.46 7.60
C ARG A 160 7.75 33.33 6.15
N LEU A 161 7.90 32.16 5.53
CA LEU A 161 7.44 31.91 4.17
C LEU A 161 5.94 32.15 4.01
N ILE A 162 5.12 31.63 4.93
CA ILE A 162 3.66 31.85 4.91
C ILE A 162 3.34 33.35 5.01
N ASN A 163 4.00 34.07 5.92
CA ASN A 163 3.83 35.51 6.06
C ASN A 163 4.27 36.26 4.80
N ASP A 164 5.35 35.86 4.15
CA ASP A 164 5.83 36.47 2.91
C ASP A 164 4.86 36.23 1.75
N ILE A 165 4.27 35.02 1.66
CA ILE A 165 3.22 34.72 0.68
C ILE A 165 1.99 35.58 0.94
N SER A 166 1.54 35.65 2.19
CA SER A 166 0.36 36.45 2.58
C SER A 166 0.57 37.94 2.29
N ASN A 167 1.78 38.45 2.47
CA ASN A 167 2.14 39.84 2.20
C ASN A 167 2.59 40.07 0.74
N ARG A 168 2.43 39.07 -0.15
CA ARG A 168 2.80 39.13 -1.57
C ARG A 168 4.28 39.48 -1.82
N ARG A 169 5.15 39.20 -0.84
CA ARG A 169 6.61 39.34 -0.94
C ARG A 169 7.25 38.15 -1.67
N THR A 170 6.55 37.03 -1.71
CA THR A 170 6.93 35.84 -2.50
C THR A 170 5.69 35.15 -3.06
N THR A 171 5.88 34.33 -4.09
CA THR A 171 4.81 33.56 -4.73
C THR A 171 4.73 32.18 -4.10
N ALA A 172 3.52 31.67 -3.89
CA ALA A 172 3.33 30.30 -3.42
C ALA A 172 3.97 29.30 -4.41
N PRO A 173 4.63 28.23 -3.92
CA PRO A 173 5.18 27.20 -4.79
C PRO A 173 4.11 26.63 -5.71
N ALA A 174 4.45 26.43 -6.99
CA ALA A 174 3.57 25.71 -7.91
C ALA A 174 3.48 24.24 -7.48
N HIS A 175 2.28 23.80 -7.12
CA HIS A 175 2.00 22.40 -6.80
C HIS A 175 1.55 21.67 -8.07
N ALA A 176 2.04 20.44 -8.26
CA ALA A 176 1.54 19.58 -9.31
C ALA A 176 0.04 19.33 -9.08
N PRO A 177 -0.78 19.25 -10.16
CA PRO A 177 -2.19 18.91 -10.03
C PRO A 177 -2.33 17.55 -9.34
N ALA A 178 -3.38 17.41 -8.52
CA ALA A 178 -3.70 16.13 -7.90
C ALA A 178 -3.88 15.07 -9.00
N GLN A 179 -3.27 13.90 -8.83
CA GLN A 179 -3.46 12.80 -9.78
C GLN A 179 -4.78 12.09 -9.45
N PRO A 180 -5.78 12.14 -10.36
CA PRO A 180 -7.03 11.42 -10.16
C PRO A 180 -6.77 9.91 -10.19
N ALA A 181 -7.63 9.16 -9.49
CA ALA A 181 -7.64 7.71 -9.59
C ALA A 181 -7.90 7.28 -11.06
N PRO A 182 -7.19 6.28 -11.59
CA PRO A 182 -7.50 5.74 -12.91
C PRO A 182 -8.96 5.27 -12.97
N ALA A 183 -9.69 5.65 -14.02
CA ALA A 183 -11.04 5.18 -14.25
C ALA A 183 -11.03 3.66 -14.47
N PHE A 184 -11.99 2.95 -13.86
CA PHE A 184 -12.21 1.52 -14.10
C PHE A 184 -13.48 1.36 -14.93
N ASP A 185 -13.33 1.08 -16.23
CA ASP A 185 -14.44 0.57 -17.03
C ASP A 185 -14.73 -0.87 -16.60
N SER A 186 -15.82 -1.02 -15.86
CA SER A 186 -16.27 -2.29 -15.26
C SER A 186 -16.82 -3.29 -16.28
N ASP A 187 -17.02 -2.86 -17.52
CA ASP A 187 -17.85 -3.56 -18.52
C ASP A 187 -17.03 -4.30 -19.59
N SER A 188 -15.75 -4.57 -19.32
CA SER A 188 -14.99 -5.49 -20.16
C SER A 188 -15.37 -6.93 -19.81
N ASP A 189 -16.04 -7.61 -20.74
CA ASP A 189 -16.26 -9.05 -20.69
C ASP A 189 -14.91 -9.77 -20.63
N PHE A 190 -14.60 -10.33 -19.47
CA PHE A 190 -13.34 -11.02 -19.23
C PHE A 190 -13.54 -12.53 -19.26
N GLU A 191 -12.82 -13.20 -20.16
CA GLU A 191 -12.63 -14.64 -20.08
C GLU A 191 -11.88 -15.00 -18.78
N VAL A 192 -12.49 -15.91 -18.03
CA VAL A 192 -12.00 -16.42 -16.75
C VAL A 192 -10.89 -17.42 -17.05
N ASP A 193 -9.63 -17.03 -16.82
CA ASP A 193 -8.53 -17.98 -16.79
C ASP A 193 -8.67 -18.81 -15.51
N SER A 194 -8.94 -20.11 -15.67
CA SER A 194 -9.32 -21.02 -14.59
C SER A 194 -8.22 -21.09 -13.51
N ASP A 195 -8.58 -20.79 -12.25
CA ASP A 195 -7.67 -20.69 -11.09
C ASP A 195 -7.28 -22.10 -10.55
N SER A 196 -7.14 -23.10 -11.43
CA SER A 196 -6.97 -24.52 -11.06
C SER A 196 -5.67 -24.84 -10.32
N ASP A 197 -4.72 -23.90 -10.22
CA ASP A 197 -3.41 -24.13 -9.61
C ASP A 197 -3.34 -23.68 -8.14
N LEU A 198 -4.45 -23.29 -7.50
CA LEU A 198 -4.46 -22.77 -6.13
C LEU A 198 -5.35 -23.52 -5.13
N ASP A 199 -5.90 -24.68 -5.50
CA ASP A 199 -6.69 -25.48 -4.57
C ASP A 199 -5.75 -26.15 -3.55
N VAL A 200 -5.75 -25.62 -2.32
CA VAL A 200 -5.16 -26.30 -1.18
C VAL A 200 -6.32 -26.96 -0.45
N SER A 201 -6.42 -28.26 -0.65
CA SER A 201 -7.25 -29.16 0.14
C SER A 201 -6.98 -28.91 1.63
N ASP A 202 -8.06 -28.67 2.37
CA ASP A 202 -8.09 -28.59 3.82
C ASP A 202 -8.00 -30.02 4.39
N PRO A 203 -6.94 -30.42 5.10
CA PRO A 203 -6.93 -31.70 5.78
C PRO A 203 -7.52 -31.54 7.19
N GLY A 204 -8.78 -31.99 7.31
CA GLY A 204 -9.26 -32.75 8.46
C GLY A 204 -9.45 -31.99 9.78
N PHE A 205 -10.65 -31.45 9.96
CA PHE A 205 -11.25 -31.37 11.30
C PHE A 205 -11.70 -32.79 11.70
N GLU A 206 -10.80 -33.58 12.29
CA GLU A 206 -11.20 -34.78 13.01
C GLU A 206 -11.82 -34.34 14.35
N ALA A 207 -13.14 -34.47 14.42
CA ALA A 207 -13.87 -34.48 15.67
C ALA A 207 -13.52 -35.77 16.43
N SER A 208 -12.88 -35.63 17.59
CA SER A 208 -12.84 -36.69 18.59
C SER A 208 -13.83 -36.35 19.69
N ASP A 209 -14.88 -37.16 19.76
CA ASP A 209 -15.90 -37.15 20.80
C ASP A 209 -15.32 -37.44 22.20
N GLY A 210 -15.92 -36.76 23.18
CA GLY A 210 -16.45 -37.36 24.42
C GLY A 210 -15.51 -38.14 25.34
N ALA A 211 -15.01 -37.45 26.37
CA ALA A 211 -14.88 -38.05 27.70
C ALA A 211 -15.23 -37.02 28.79
N SER A 212 -16.34 -37.28 29.48
CA SER A 212 -16.79 -36.65 30.72
C SER A 212 -15.80 -36.94 31.86
N VAL A 213 -15.60 -35.98 32.77
CA VAL A 213 -15.85 -36.10 34.23
C VAL A 213 -15.09 -35.01 35.03
N ALA A 214 -15.85 -34.41 35.96
CA ALA A 214 -15.48 -33.76 37.22
C ALA A 214 -14.76 -32.39 37.23
N SER A 215 -15.59 -31.37 37.48
CA SER A 215 -15.49 -30.40 38.58
C SER A 215 -14.25 -30.48 39.49
N GLN A 216 -13.46 -29.40 39.50
CA GLN A 216 -12.89 -28.82 40.72
C GLN A 216 -12.54 -27.34 40.52
N SER A 217 -12.94 -26.52 41.50
CA SER A 217 -12.76 -25.08 41.63
C SER A 217 -11.32 -24.70 42.06
N PRO A 218 -10.92 -23.41 42.01
CA PRO A 218 -9.53 -22.98 41.91
C PRO A 218 -8.88 -22.73 43.28
N GLU A 219 -7.54 -22.76 43.31
CA GLU A 219 -6.75 -22.22 44.42
C GLU A 219 -5.71 -21.21 43.91
N TYR A 220 -5.87 -19.99 44.44
CA TYR A 220 -4.97 -18.83 44.61
C TYR A 220 -4.16 -18.27 43.42
#